data_AF-A0A6H2NT97-F1
#
_entry.id   AF-A0A6H2NT97-F1
#
_cell.length_a   1.000
_cell.length_b   1.000
_cell.length_c   1.000
_cell.angle_alpha   90.00
_cell.angle_beta   90.00
_cell.angle_gamma   90.00
#
_symmetry.space_group_name_H-M   'P 1'
#
loop_
_entity.id
_entity.type
_entity.pdbx_description
1 polymer ?
#
loop_
_entity_poly.entity_id
_entity_poly.type
_entity_poly.pdbx_seq_one_letter_code
_entity_poly.pdbx_strand_id
1 'polypeptide(L)'
;MHGNIYQLKVLMLFLHRGVLYQHSFRLGTEIEEARKFDYLVFECTQGSKKVYRFLQAKHTQDEDNKKIGVGNLLTKDKSGEFGLAKYFVSYLKIKNNQDFADGNLKDFIICTNIDFDLDQSTARNTVKKLRVKTLGPNEEIEILVEVIDTSDVFFKDGGTRYKFSYIHNNMISVVQPAFESAVEEAMEELEEEIKKLQNKPDQNSKRKLERNQTWQREFGRMMNEGRLEDNIKEFFDKLVFAVNQPNEIKLADIIKSELGEQFNDIDRQNVYARFQEKMLDWLKEKGRRFLTHEDGREFFRKMKEEILGGFRFEVRNPVGSFTGRTEELRELHKLIQKSQGVATVISQLVSICGLGGIGKTELARKYIEKHSKDYDNNIIWINAATYETIVQSFRR
;
A
#
# COMPACT_ATOMS: atom_id res chain seq x y z
N MET A 1 18.17 -5.66 7.94
CA MET A 1 17.27 -6.63 7.28
C MET A 1 15.80 -6.37 7.65
N HIS A 2 15.45 -6.31 8.94
CA HIS A 2 14.07 -6.08 9.42
C HIS A 2 13.38 -4.82 8.85
N GLY A 3 14.10 -3.69 8.75
CA GLY A 3 13.53 -2.48 8.14
C GLY A 3 13.04 -2.66 6.68
N ASN A 4 13.80 -3.40 5.87
CA ASN A 4 13.43 -3.66 4.47
C ASN A 4 12.26 -4.65 4.37
N ILE A 5 12.22 -5.65 5.26
CA ILE A 5 11.09 -6.60 5.35
C ILE A 5 9.83 -5.85 5.76
N TYR A 6 9.92 -4.94 6.72
CA TYR A 6 8.82 -4.08 7.14
C TYR A 6 8.31 -3.21 5.99
N GLN A 7 9.21 -2.53 5.27
CA GLN A 7 8.84 -1.74 4.08
C GLN A 7 8.14 -2.58 3.02
N LEU A 8 8.67 -3.77 2.70
CA LEU A 8 8.05 -4.70 1.75
C LEU A 8 6.61 -5.05 2.17
N LYS A 9 6.38 -5.35 3.45
CA LYS A 9 5.05 -5.69 3.96
C LYS A 9 4.09 -4.51 3.93
N VAL A 10 4.56 -3.29 4.22
CA VAL A 10 3.74 -2.08 4.05
C VAL A 10 3.37 -1.89 2.57
N LEU A 11 4.31 -2.06 1.64
CA LEU A 11 4.02 -2.00 0.20
C LEU A 11 3.02 -3.06 -0.25
N MET A 12 3.19 -4.31 0.20
CA MET A 12 2.26 -5.42 -0.06
C MET A 12 0.85 -5.07 0.41
N LEU A 13 0.71 -4.54 1.63
CA LEU A 13 -0.58 -4.15 2.19
C LEU A 13 -1.23 -3.03 1.37
N PHE A 14 -0.47 -2.00 0.99
CA PHE A 14 -0.97 -0.91 0.17
C PHE A 14 -1.39 -1.36 -1.23
N LEU A 15 -0.64 -2.26 -1.87
CA LEU A 15 -1.04 -2.81 -3.17
C LEU A 15 -2.35 -3.61 -3.04
N HIS A 16 -2.40 -4.52 -2.09
CA HIS A 16 -3.57 -5.37 -1.84
C HIS A 16 -4.83 -4.53 -1.59
N ARG A 17 -4.75 -3.58 -0.66
CA ARG A 17 -5.88 -2.71 -0.31
C ARG A 17 -6.18 -1.68 -1.38
N GLY A 18 -5.17 -1.23 -2.13
CA GLY A 18 -5.36 -0.40 -3.31
C GLY A 18 -6.24 -1.11 -4.33
N VAL A 19 -5.95 -2.37 -4.66
CA VAL A 19 -6.76 -3.17 -5.60
C VAL A 19 -8.16 -3.44 -5.05
N LEU A 20 -8.28 -3.71 -3.74
CA LEU A 20 -9.56 -4.06 -3.12
C LEU A 20 -10.52 -2.87 -2.98
N TYR A 21 -10.01 -1.71 -2.57
CA TYR A 21 -10.85 -0.57 -2.17
C TYR A 21 -10.77 0.63 -3.12
N GLN A 22 -9.85 0.66 -4.08
CA GLN A 22 -9.66 1.83 -4.95
C GLN A 22 -9.75 1.50 -6.43
N HIS A 23 -10.51 2.32 -7.15
CA HIS A 23 -10.75 2.13 -8.58
C HIS A 23 -9.65 2.72 -9.49
N SER A 24 -8.76 3.57 -8.97
CA SER A 24 -7.65 4.16 -9.72
C SER A 24 -6.54 4.60 -8.77
N PHE A 25 -5.39 3.93 -8.84
CA PHE A 25 -4.20 4.26 -8.07
C PHE A 25 -2.89 4.03 -8.83
N ARG A 26 -1.82 4.66 -8.34
CA ARG A 26 -0.42 4.35 -8.64
C ARG A 26 0.35 4.16 -7.33
N LEU A 27 1.05 3.04 -7.20
CA LEU A 27 1.91 2.72 -6.05
C LEU A 27 3.37 2.73 -6.52
N GLY A 28 4.20 3.57 -5.91
CA GLY A 28 5.62 3.68 -6.18
C GLY A 28 6.44 3.48 -4.91
N THR A 29 7.72 3.15 -5.08
CA THR A 29 8.72 3.02 -4.02
C THR A 29 10.07 3.46 -4.60
N GLU A 30 10.95 3.94 -3.73
CA GLU A 30 12.26 4.52 -4.10
C GLU A 30 12.12 5.65 -5.15
N ILE A 31 11.03 6.43 -5.04
CA ILE A 31 10.79 7.59 -5.89
C ILE A 31 11.70 8.72 -5.41
N GLU A 32 12.79 8.98 -6.15
CA GLU A 32 13.79 10.00 -5.80
C GLU A 32 13.16 11.37 -5.53
N GLU A 33 12.11 11.69 -6.29
CA GLU A 33 11.35 12.93 -6.21
C GLU A 33 10.58 13.08 -4.89
N ALA A 34 10.25 11.98 -4.21
CA ALA A 34 9.61 11.92 -2.90
C ALA A 34 10.60 11.96 -1.72
N ARG A 35 11.91 12.08 -1.99
CA ARG A 35 12.94 12.46 -1.01
C ARG A 35 12.92 11.58 0.25
N LYS A 36 12.67 12.13 1.45
CA LYS A 36 12.64 11.38 2.72
C LYS A 36 11.35 10.61 2.95
N PHE A 37 10.44 10.58 1.97
CA PHE A 37 9.18 9.84 1.99
C PHE A 37 9.06 8.95 0.74
N ASP A 38 10.19 8.43 0.29
CA ASP A 38 10.34 7.64 -0.92
C ASP A 38 10.03 6.15 -0.73
N TYR A 39 9.90 5.68 0.50
CA TYR A 39 9.61 4.25 0.77
C TYR A 39 8.28 3.80 0.20
N LEU A 40 7.30 4.72 0.13
CA LEU A 40 6.03 4.47 -0.53
C LEU A 40 5.42 5.80 -0.98
N VAL A 41 5.08 5.89 -2.27
CA VAL A 41 4.28 6.97 -2.85
C VAL A 41 3.01 6.36 -3.39
N PHE A 42 1.88 6.79 -2.84
CA PHE A 42 0.58 6.29 -3.23
C PHE A 42 -0.30 7.41 -3.76
N GLU A 43 -0.54 7.38 -5.05
CA GLU A 43 -1.46 8.27 -5.74
C GLU A 43 -2.79 7.59 -5.93
N CYS A 44 -3.88 8.28 -5.62
CA CYS A 44 -5.23 7.82 -5.90
C CYS A 44 -6.08 8.93 -6.52
N THR A 45 -7.11 8.55 -7.26
CA THR A 45 -8.09 9.51 -7.78
C THR A 45 -9.26 9.64 -6.80
N GLN A 46 -9.49 10.85 -6.29
CA GLN A 46 -10.68 11.17 -5.48
C GLN A 46 -11.53 12.20 -6.24
N GLY A 47 -12.69 11.77 -6.72
CA GLY A 47 -13.48 12.56 -7.66
C GLY A 47 -12.71 12.80 -8.95
N SER A 48 -12.44 14.07 -9.27
CA SER A 48 -11.65 14.48 -10.45
C SER A 48 -10.20 14.86 -10.14
N LYS A 49 -9.76 14.74 -8.89
CA LYS A 49 -8.44 15.21 -8.44
C LYS A 49 -7.54 14.05 -8.06
N LYS A 50 -6.26 14.14 -8.46
CA LYS A 50 -5.20 13.28 -7.95
C LYS A 50 -4.90 13.63 -6.50
N VAL A 51 -4.67 12.62 -5.70
CA VAL A 51 -4.34 12.74 -4.29
C VAL A 51 -3.13 11.90 -3.99
N TYR A 52 -2.05 12.53 -3.55
CA TYR A 52 -0.79 11.91 -3.22
C TYR A 52 -0.65 11.70 -1.72
N ARG A 53 -0.20 10.51 -1.34
CA ARG A 53 0.22 10.13 0.01
C ARG A 53 1.67 9.68 -0.06
N PHE A 54 2.51 10.25 0.79
CA PHE A 54 3.92 9.92 0.85
C PHE A 54 4.21 9.25 2.18
N LEU A 55 5.01 8.20 2.21
CA LEU A 55 5.24 7.43 3.41
C LEU A 55 6.70 7.06 3.58
N GLN A 56 7.17 7.23 4.81
CA GLN A 56 8.45 6.78 5.32
C GLN A 56 8.20 5.74 6.41
N ALA A 57 8.55 4.49 6.14
CA ALA A 57 8.47 3.43 7.13
C ALA A 57 9.70 3.47 8.08
N LYS A 58 9.49 3.17 9.36
CA LYS A 58 10.53 3.02 10.39
C LYS A 58 10.20 1.81 11.24
N HIS A 59 11.18 0.96 11.50
CA HIS A 59 10.98 -0.27 12.25
C HIS A 59 12.12 -0.52 13.21
N THR A 60 11.79 -0.96 14.42
CA THR A 60 12.77 -1.44 15.40
C THR A 60 12.32 -2.76 15.99
N GLN A 61 13.25 -3.65 16.34
CA GLN A 61 12.90 -4.91 17.03
C GLN A 61 12.69 -4.71 18.53
N ASP A 62 13.09 -3.57 19.06
CA ASP A 62 12.99 -3.21 20.47
C ASP A 62 11.74 -2.34 20.72
N GLU A 63 10.59 -2.79 20.20
CA GLU A 63 9.36 -2.00 20.13
C GLU A 63 8.69 -1.76 21.49
N ASP A 64 8.97 -2.65 22.45
CA ASP A 64 8.43 -2.57 23.80
C ASP A 64 9.15 -1.50 24.64
N ASN A 65 10.46 -1.29 24.42
CA ASN A 65 11.27 -0.37 25.22
C ASN A 65 11.49 0.98 24.54
N LYS A 66 11.53 1.03 23.20
CA LYS A 66 11.74 2.28 22.48
C LYS A 66 10.44 3.06 22.32
N LYS A 67 10.53 4.36 22.59
CA LYS A 67 9.48 5.34 22.36
C LYS A 67 10.03 6.57 21.68
N ILE A 68 9.17 7.29 20.97
CA ILE A 68 9.52 8.54 20.30
C ILE A 68 9.27 9.69 21.29
N GLY A 69 10.34 10.24 21.85
CA GLY A 69 10.28 11.39 22.75
C GLY A 69 10.60 12.71 22.05
N VAL A 70 10.46 13.81 22.79
CA VAL A 70 10.79 15.18 22.33
C VAL A 70 12.20 15.26 21.75
N GLY A 71 13.17 14.63 22.42
CA GLY A 71 14.56 14.63 21.97
C GLY A 71 14.79 13.91 20.63
N ASN A 72 13.96 12.94 20.27
CA ASN A 72 14.03 12.28 18.96
C ASN A 72 13.47 13.17 17.84
N LEU A 73 12.43 13.95 18.15
CA LEU A 73 11.76 14.85 17.21
C LEU A 73 12.56 16.13 16.94
N LEU A 74 13.22 16.67 17.97
CA LEU A 74 14.01 17.90 17.90
C LEU A 74 15.53 17.64 17.79
N THR A 75 15.91 16.42 17.43
CA THR A 75 17.33 16.07 17.28
C THR A 75 17.99 16.90 16.18
N LYS A 76 19.21 17.38 16.46
CA LYS A 76 20.10 18.00 15.47
C LYS A 76 20.92 16.97 14.69
N ASP A 77 20.91 15.72 15.12
CA ASP A 77 21.59 14.64 14.42
C ASP A 77 20.88 14.34 13.10
N LYS A 78 21.57 14.60 11.97
CA LYS A 78 21.07 14.32 10.61
C LYS A 78 20.74 12.85 10.40
N SER A 79 21.34 11.94 11.17
CA SER A 79 21.05 10.50 11.15
C SER A 79 19.85 10.10 12.00
N GLY A 80 19.39 10.98 12.90
CA GLY A 80 18.29 10.73 13.82
C GLY A 80 17.00 10.36 13.09
N GLU A 81 16.38 9.24 13.47
CA GLU A 81 15.31 8.60 12.68
C GLU A 81 14.05 9.45 12.55
N PHE A 82 13.70 10.22 13.59
CA PHE A 82 12.42 10.95 13.71
C PHE A 82 12.56 12.47 13.71
N GLY A 83 13.76 13.01 13.42
CA GLY A 83 14.00 14.46 13.44
C GLY A 83 13.07 15.21 12.49
N LEU A 84 12.30 16.18 13.00
CA LEU A 84 11.28 16.89 12.25
C LEU A 84 11.88 17.80 11.19
N ALA A 85 13.02 18.44 11.47
CA ALA A 85 13.66 19.40 10.58
C ALA A 85 14.00 18.80 9.19
N LYS A 86 14.54 17.58 9.15
CA LYS A 86 14.82 16.88 7.88
C LYS A 86 13.55 16.54 7.09
N TYR A 87 12.45 16.24 7.77
CA TYR A 87 11.16 15.94 7.13
C TYR A 87 10.50 17.21 6.61
N PHE A 88 10.64 18.32 7.34
CA PHE A 88 10.19 19.64 6.89
C PHE A 88 10.92 20.07 5.61
N VAL A 89 12.25 20.02 5.59
CA VAL A 89 13.03 20.33 4.38
C VAL A 89 12.63 19.41 3.21
N SER A 90 12.40 18.12 3.49
CA SER A 90 11.92 17.17 2.48
C SER A 90 10.54 17.55 1.95
N TYR A 91 9.61 17.93 2.83
CA TYR A 91 8.28 18.38 2.47
C TYR A 91 8.33 19.62 1.57
N LEU A 92 9.13 20.65 1.92
CA LEU A 92 9.29 21.84 1.09
C LEU A 92 9.81 21.51 -0.32
N LYS A 93 10.73 20.54 -0.43
CA LYS A 93 11.23 20.07 -1.73
C LYS A 93 10.15 19.36 -2.55
N ILE A 94 9.33 18.52 -1.91
CA ILE A 94 8.25 17.76 -2.58
C ILE A 94 7.11 18.69 -3.00
N LYS A 95 6.70 19.62 -2.11
CA LYS A 95 5.65 20.62 -2.37
C LYS A 95 5.90 21.44 -3.62
N ASN A 96 7.16 21.81 -3.86
CA ASN A 96 7.58 22.62 -4.99
C ASN A 96 8.07 21.78 -6.18
N ASN A 97 7.82 20.47 -6.19
CA ASN A 97 8.22 19.59 -7.27
C ASN A 97 7.12 19.48 -8.35
N GLN A 98 7.51 19.69 -9.61
CA GLN A 98 6.60 19.65 -10.76
C GLN A 98 5.99 18.26 -10.99
N ASP A 99 6.67 17.18 -10.58
CA ASP A 99 6.17 15.82 -10.74
C ASP A 99 4.91 15.52 -9.91
N PHE A 100 4.60 16.36 -8.91
CA PHE A 100 3.40 16.23 -8.06
C PHE A 100 2.48 17.45 -8.15
N ALA A 101 2.74 18.39 -9.07
CA ALA A 101 1.99 19.63 -9.19
C ALA A 101 0.55 19.43 -9.72
N ASP A 102 0.24 18.25 -10.27
CA ASP A 102 -1.05 17.90 -10.85
C ASP A 102 -2.06 17.32 -9.83
N GLY A 103 -1.71 17.27 -8.54
CA GLY A 103 -2.58 16.70 -7.51
C GLY A 103 -2.41 17.32 -6.13
N ASN A 104 -3.32 16.96 -5.23
CA ASN A 104 -3.28 17.38 -3.85
C ASN A 104 -2.33 16.49 -3.04
N LEU A 105 -1.35 17.09 -2.38
CA LEU A 105 -0.48 16.39 -1.42
C LEU A 105 -1.26 16.22 -0.11
N LYS A 106 -1.90 15.07 0.09
CA LYS A 106 -2.80 14.84 1.23
C LYS A 106 -2.03 14.72 2.53
N ASP A 107 -1.10 13.77 2.59
CA ASP A 107 -0.35 13.48 3.81
C ASP A 107 1.07 12.99 3.55
N PHE A 108 1.92 13.29 4.52
CA PHE A 108 3.30 12.86 4.65
C PHE A 108 3.40 12.01 5.90
N ILE A 109 3.47 10.70 5.73
CA ILE A 109 3.26 9.72 6.78
C ILE A 109 4.59 9.17 7.27
N ILE A 110 4.84 9.26 8.57
CA ILE A 110 5.86 8.46 9.26
C ILE A 110 5.15 7.25 9.85
N CYS A 111 5.39 6.07 9.28
CA CYS A 111 4.76 4.81 9.71
C CYS A 111 5.75 3.99 10.54
N THR A 112 5.39 3.65 11.77
CA THR A 112 6.30 2.93 12.67
C THR A 112 5.62 2.08 13.71
N ASN A 113 6.32 1.03 14.15
CA ASN A 113 5.85 0.07 15.14
C ASN A 113 6.04 0.51 16.60
N ILE A 114 6.75 1.63 16.86
CA ILE A 114 6.86 2.21 18.20
C ILE A 114 5.88 3.35 18.41
N ASP A 115 5.53 3.60 19.67
CA ASP A 115 4.65 4.70 20.06
C ASP A 115 5.43 5.95 20.48
N PHE A 116 4.73 7.08 20.58
CA PHE A 116 5.24 8.25 21.28
C PHE A 116 5.44 7.94 22.78
N ASP A 117 6.42 8.61 23.39
CA ASP A 117 6.51 8.65 24.86
C ASP A 117 5.47 9.65 25.37
N LEU A 118 4.24 9.18 25.55
CA LEU A 118 3.11 10.01 25.97
C LEU A 118 3.01 10.10 27.49
N ASP A 119 2.60 11.27 27.97
CA ASP A 119 2.19 11.48 29.34
C ASP A 119 0.79 10.88 29.58
N GLN A 120 0.71 9.99 30.57
CA GLN A 120 -0.52 9.29 30.96
C GLN A 120 -1.60 10.24 31.49
N SER A 121 -1.23 11.45 31.94
CA SER A 121 -2.19 12.47 32.39
C SER A 121 -3.22 12.83 31.31
N THR A 122 -2.86 12.68 30.02
CA THR A 122 -3.72 12.99 28.87
C THR A 122 -4.35 11.75 28.22
N ALA A 123 -4.37 10.59 28.90
CA ALA A 123 -4.82 9.31 28.33
C ALA A 123 -6.25 9.31 27.79
N ARG A 124 -7.16 10.14 28.33
CA ARG A 124 -8.57 10.24 27.87
C ARG A 124 -8.84 11.38 26.87
N ASN A 125 -7.85 12.24 26.62
CA ASN A 125 -8.02 13.42 25.75
C ASN A 125 -7.71 13.08 24.28
N THR A 126 -8.33 13.77 23.33
CA THR A 126 -7.97 13.69 21.91
C THR A 126 -6.61 14.36 21.65
N VAL A 127 -6.28 15.39 22.42
CA VAL A 127 -4.94 16.00 22.46
C VAL A 127 -4.09 15.29 23.51
N LYS A 128 -2.97 14.71 23.08
CA LYS A 128 -1.97 14.05 23.91
C LYS A 128 -0.75 14.93 24.10
N LYS A 129 -0.12 14.81 25.26
CA LYS A 129 1.14 15.48 25.57
C LYS A 129 2.27 14.46 25.55
N LEU A 130 3.37 14.79 24.87
CA LEU A 130 4.60 14.01 24.99
C LEU A 130 5.23 14.25 26.35
N ARG A 131 5.84 13.21 26.93
CA ARG A 131 6.54 13.29 28.21
C ARG A 131 7.64 14.34 28.13
N VAL A 132 7.55 15.31 29.03
CA VAL A 132 8.51 16.41 29.15
C VAL A 132 9.76 15.89 29.85
N LYS A 133 10.94 16.31 29.38
CA LYS A 133 12.18 16.04 30.07
C LYS A 133 12.37 17.02 31.22
N THR A 134 12.80 16.51 32.37
CA THR A 134 13.08 17.32 33.57
C THR A 134 14.52 17.81 33.65
N LEU A 135 15.42 17.30 32.80
CA LEU A 135 16.84 17.66 32.76
C LEU A 135 17.39 17.49 31.33
N GLY A 136 18.30 18.39 30.94
CA GLY A 136 19.13 18.26 29.73
C GLY A 136 18.60 19.02 28.51
N PRO A 137 19.16 18.78 27.31
CA PRO A 137 18.68 19.47 26.10
C PRO A 137 17.22 19.08 25.84
N ASN A 138 16.36 20.09 25.71
CA ASN A 138 14.88 20.00 25.62
C ASN A 138 14.12 19.90 26.96
N GLU A 139 14.71 20.38 28.05
CA GLU A 139 13.99 20.58 29.32
C GLU A 139 12.78 21.50 29.13
N GLU A 140 11.68 21.19 29.82
CA GLU A 140 10.42 21.96 29.80
C GLU A 140 9.72 22.13 28.44
N ILE A 141 10.24 21.53 27.36
CA ILE A 141 9.60 21.62 26.04
C ILE A 141 8.35 20.75 26.01
N GLU A 142 7.21 21.40 25.78
CA GLU A 142 5.91 20.74 25.64
C GLU A 142 5.50 20.58 24.17
N ILE A 143 5.44 19.32 23.72
CA ILE A 143 4.91 18.95 22.41
C ILE A 143 3.56 18.27 22.58
N LEU A 144 2.56 18.77 21.84
CA LEU A 144 1.21 18.23 21.81
C LEU A 144 0.92 17.59 20.45
N VAL A 145 0.22 16.46 20.48
CA VAL A 145 -0.24 15.76 19.29
C VAL A 145 -1.73 15.45 19.40
N GLU A 146 -2.46 15.52 18.30
CA GLU A 146 -3.89 15.24 18.25
C GLU A 146 -4.14 13.91 17.56
N VAL A 147 -4.98 13.07 18.18
CA VAL A 147 -5.43 11.81 17.58
C VAL A 147 -6.24 12.09 16.31
N ILE A 148 -5.92 11.37 15.24
CA ILE A 148 -6.69 11.36 13.99
C ILE A 148 -7.65 10.16 14.05
N ASP A 149 -8.93 10.43 14.27
CA ASP A 149 -10.00 9.44 14.47
C ASP A 149 -10.73 9.04 13.17
N THR A 150 -10.49 9.77 12.08
CA THR A 150 -11.04 9.42 10.76
C THR A 150 -10.65 7.99 10.36
N SER A 151 -11.54 7.28 9.66
CA SER A 151 -11.19 5.95 9.16
C SER A 151 -10.18 6.03 8.01
N ASP A 152 -9.26 5.07 7.97
CA ASP A 152 -8.29 4.92 6.90
C ASP A 152 -8.02 3.44 6.66
N VAL A 153 -8.42 2.95 5.48
CA VAL A 153 -8.32 1.53 5.12
C VAL A 153 -6.88 1.01 5.18
N PHE A 154 -5.87 1.86 5.02
CA PHE A 154 -4.46 1.45 5.07
C PHE A 154 -3.91 1.34 6.51
N PHE A 155 -4.61 1.88 7.51
CA PHE A 155 -4.18 1.92 8.92
C PHE A 155 -5.30 1.48 9.87
N LYS A 156 -6.11 0.50 9.46
CA LYS A 156 -7.27 0.02 10.24
C LYS A 156 -6.93 -1.04 11.30
N ASP A 157 -5.75 -1.68 11.22
CA ASP A 157 -5.42 -2.90 11.98
C ASP A 157 -4.53 -2.64 13.21
N GLY A 158 -4.70 -1.47 13.82
CA GLY A 158 -4.05 -1.13 15.07
C GLY A 158 -3.23 0.16 15.03
N GLY A 159 -2.55 0.40 16.14
CA GLY A 159 -1.82 1.63 16.39
C GLY A 159 -2.70 2.88 16.43
N THR A 160 -2.09 4.04 16.32
CA THR A 160 -2.80 5.33 16.34
C THR A 160 -2.15 6.28 15.37
N ARG A 161 -2.96 7.14 14.75
CA ARG A 161 -2.47 8.22 13.88
C ARG A 161 -2.56 9.54 14.61
N TYR A 162 -1.52 10.34 14.50
CA TYR A 162 -1.41 11.64 15.15
C TYR A 162 -0.97 12.72 14.16
N LYS A 163 -1.44 13.93 14.39
CA LYS A 163 -0.87 15.18 13.84
C LYS A 163 -0.35 16.05 14.97
N PHE A 164 0.60 16.94 14.69
CA PHE A 164 1.06 17.89 15.71
C PHE A 164 0.01 18.97 15.93
N SER A 165 -0.29 19.27 17.20
CA SER A 165 -1.05 20.46 17.56
C SER A 165 -0.08 21.63 17.63
N TYR A 166 -0.38 22.70 16.88
CA TYR A 166 0.31 23.98 17.00
C TYR A 166 -0.63 25.11 17.47
N ILE A 167 -1.91 24.81 17.71
CA ILE A 167 -2.91 25.78 18.20
C ILE A 167 -2.89 25.87 19.73
N HIS A 168 -2.63 24.75 20.40
CA HIS A 168 -2.76 24.62 21.86
C HIS A 168 -1.45 24.85 22.63
N ASN A 169 -0.35 25.18 21.95
CA ASN A 169 0.96 25.39 22.56
C ASN A 169 1.87 26.26 21.67
N ASN A 170 3.09 26.52 22.15
CA ASN A 170 4.09 27.29 21.42
C ASN A 170 4.92 26.42 20.44
N MET A 171 4.31 25.40 19.83
CA MET A 171 5.03 24.42 18.97
C MET A 171 5.82 25.11 17.85
N ILE A 172 5.24 26.15 17.24
CA ILE A 172 5.89 26.91 16.17
C ILE A 172 7.20 27.52 16.66
N SER A 173 7.20 28.25 17.78
CA SER A 173 8.43 28.89 18.28
C SER A 173 9.48 27.86 18.69
N VAL A 174 9.06 26.68 19.13
CA VAL A 174 9.97 25.58 19.52
C VAL A 174 10.72 25.04 18.31
N VAL A 175 10.02 24.81 17.19
CA VAL A 175 10.64 24.19 16.01
C VAL A 175 11.26 25.17 15.03
N GLN A 176 10.78 26.42 15.01
CA GLN A 176 11.16 27.40 14.01
C GLN A 176 12.69 27.62 13.92
N PRO A 177 13.44 27.80 15.02
CA PRO A 177 14.89 27.99 14.93
C PRO A 177 15.61 26.77 14.31
N ALA A 178 15.16 25.56 14.64
CA ALA A 178 15.75 24.34 14.10
C ALA A 178 15.39 24.13 12.61
N PHE A 179 14.19 24.55 12.21
CA PHE A 179 13.74 24.44 10.82
C PHE A 179 14.39 25.49 9.92
N GLU A 180 14.52 26.73 10.42
CA GLU A 180 15.27 27.81 9.76
C GLU A 180 16.71 27.39 9.47
N SER A 181 17.43 26.95 10.52
CA SER A 181 18.80 26.43 10.37
C SER A 181 18.89 25.26 9.38
N ALA A 182 17.91 24.33 9.39
CA ALA A 182 17.89 23.23 8.44
C ALA A 182 17.60 23.66 6.99
N VAL A 183 16.82 24.73 6.79
CA VAL A 183 16.57 25.31 5.47
C VAL A 183 17.83 26.02 4.97
N GLU A 184 18.51 26.79 5.81
CA GLU A 184 19.78 27.46 5.49
C GLU A 184 20.85 26.45 5.07
N GLU A 185 21.08 25.41 5.88
CA GLU A 185 21.99 24.32 5.54
C GLU A 185 21.61 23.64 4.21
N ALA A 186 20.31 23.43 3.98
CA ALA A 186 19.84 22.85 2.73
C ALA A 186 20.06 23.77 1.52
N MET A 187 20.04 25.10 1.70
CA MET A 187 20.39 26.07 0.66
C MET A 187 21.87 26.02 0.32
N GLU A 188 22.76 25.95 1.33
CA GLU A 188 24.21 25.79 1.13
C GLU A 188 24.53 24.49 0.39
N GLU A 189 23.90 23.37 0.79
CA GLU A 189 24.05 22.09 0.10
C GLU A 189 23.60 22.18 -1.38
N LEU A 190 22.50 22.90 -1.66
CA LEU A 190 22.00 23.11 -3.02
C LEU A 190 22.96 23.95 -3.85
N GLU A 191 23.55 25.00 -3.30
CA GLU A 191 24.54 25.84 -3.98
C GLU A 191 25.75 25.04 -4.44
N GLU A 192 26.29 24.20 -3.56
CA GLU A 192 27.43 23.33 -3.87
C GLU A 192 27.07 22.26 -4.91
N GLU A 193 25.86 21.69 -4.85
CA GLU A 193 25.39 20.77 -5.90
C GLU A 193 25.21 21.48 -7.25
N ILE A 194 24.65 22.68 -7.27
CA ILE A 194 24.44 23.46 -8.49
C ILE A 194 25.78 23.76 -9.17
N LYS A 195 26.79 24.24 -8.43
CA LYS A 195 28.14 24.48 -8.95
C LYS A 195 28.74 23.23 -9.59
N LYS A 196 28.56 22.05 -8.96
CA LYS A 196 29.05 20.75 -9.47
C LYS A 196 28.32 20.28 -10.73
N LEU A 197 27.08 20.71 -10.95
CA LEU A 197 26.25 20.27 -12.08
C LEU A 197 26.34 21.19 -13.30
N GLN A 198 26.69 22.48 -13.15
CA GLN A 198 26.73 23.48 -14.22
C GLN A 198 27.49 23.06 -15.49
N ASN A 199 28.55 22.27 -15.34
CA ASN A 199 29.42 21.85 -16.44
C ASN A 199 29.16 20.41 -16.93
N LYS A 200 28.13 19.73 -16.43
CA LYS A 200 27.85 18.33 -16.83
C LYS A 200 26.93 18.28 -18.05
N PRO A 201 27.33 17.61 -19.15
CA PRO A 201 26.57 17.63 -20.40
C PRO A 201 25.38 16.65 -20.42
N ASP A 202 25.33 15.68 -19.52
CA ASP A 202 24.34 14.60 -19.54
C ASP A 202 22.94 15.07 -19.10
N GLN A 203 21.92 14.43 -19.67
CA GLN A 203 20.53 14.84 -19.50
C GLN A 203 20.03 14.69 -18.04
N ASN A 204 20.55 13.71 -17.29
CA ASN A 204 20.18 13.51 -15.90
C ASN A 204 20.74 14.64 -15.03
N SER A 205 21.99 15.04 -15.25
CA SER A 205 22.60 16.19 -14.56
C SER A 205 21.87 17.49 -14.87
N LYS A 206 21.43 17.71 -16.11
CA LYS A 206 20.63 18.90 -16.48
C LYS A 206 19.29 18.95 -15.74
N ARG A 207 18.55 17.84 -15.70
CA ARG A 207 17.29 17.74 -14.93
C ARG A 207 17.54 17.99 -13.44
N LYS A 208 18.60 17.40 -12.87
CA LYS A 208 18.96 17.63 -11.46
C LYS A 208 19.31 19.10 -11.20
N LEU A 209 20.02 19.76 -12.13
CA LEU A 209 20.38 21.17 -12.03
C LEU A 209 19.14 22.08 -12.01
N GLU A 210 18.23 21.92 -12.97
CA GLU A 210 16.99 22.69 -13.06
C GLU A 210 16.12 22.54 -11.79
N ARG A 211 16.02 21.31 -11.29
CA ARG A 211 15.32 20.99 -10.03
C ARG A 211 15.96 21.69 -8.84
N ASN A 212 17.29 21.60 -8.70
CA ASN A 212 18.01 22.22 -7.60
C ASN A 212 17.92 23.76 -7.61
N GLN A 213 18.01 24.38 -8.79
CA GLN A 213 17.83 25.83 -8.95
C GLN A 213 16.40 26.28 -8.59
N THR A 214 15.40 25.45 -8.89
CA THR A 214 14.02 25.73 -8.50
C THR A 214 13.88 25.73 -6.98
N TRP A 215 14.39 24.71 -6.28
CA TRP A 215 14.37 24.70 -4.82
C TRP A 215 15.13 25.86 -4.19
N GLN A 216 16.31 26.23 -4.71
CA GLN A 216 17.08 27.36 -4.20
C GLN A 216 16.27 28.67 -4.28
N ARG A 217 15.61 28.92 -5.42
CA ARG A 217 14.75 30.10 -5.59
C ARG A 217 13.56 30.10 -4.64
N GLU A 218 12.86 28.96 -4.51
CA GLU A 218 11.70 28.86 -3.62
C GLU A 218 12.07 29.00 -2.15
N PHE A 219 13.21 28.46 -1.72
CA PHE A 219 13.70 28.60 -0.35
C PHE A 219 14.07 30.05 -0.04
N GLY A 220 14.86 30.68 -0.92
CA GLY A 220 15.22 32.09 -0.76
C GLY A 220 14.01 33.00 -0.75
N ARG A 221 13.02 32.75 -1.63
CA ARG A 221 11.75 33.49 -1.64
C ARG A 221 10.98 33.33 -0.35
N MET A 222 10.79 32.10 0.13
CA MET A 222 10.08 31.81 1.37
C MET A 222 10.70 32.53 2.58
N MET A 223 12.04 32.49 2.69
CA MET A 223 12.78 33.14 3.77
C MET A 223 12.65 34.67 3.69
N ASN A 224 12.85 35.25 2.51
CA ASN A 224 12.78 36.71 2.31
C ASN A 224 11.37 37.27 2.51
N GLU A 225 10.34 36.52 2.13
CA GLU A 225 8.93 36.92 2.31
C GLU A 225 8.41 36.66 3.73
N GLY A 226 9.22 36.12 4.64
CA GLY A 226 8.80 35.81 6.02
C GLY A 226 7.75 34.70 6.10
N ARG A 227 7.68 33.80 5.11
CA ARG A 227 6.63 32.77 4.98
C ARG A 227 6.99 31.45 5.65
N LEU A 228 8.06 31.42 6.44
CA LEU A 228 8.52 30.19 7.09
C LEU A 228 7.44 29.62 8.01
N GLU A 229 6.86 30.45 8.88
CA GLU A 229 5.82 30.04 9.83
C GLU A 229 4.60 29.42 9.13
N ASP A 230 4.10 30.04 8.06
CA ASP A 230 2.96 29.51 7.29
C ASP A 230 3.28 28.13 6.69
N ASN A 231 4.49 27.93 6.21
CA ASN A 231 4.92 26.63 5.70
C ASN A 231 5.08 25.59 6.82
N ILE A 232 5.49 25.99 8.02
CA ILE A 232 5.52 25.10 9.20
C ILE A 232 4.11 24.64 9.55
N LYS A 233 3.13 25.56 9.58
CA LYS A 233 1.73 25.23 9.84
C LYS A 233 1.19 24.25 8.80
N GLU A 234 1.38 24.54 7.51
CA GLU A 234 0.94 23.65 6.42
C GLU A 234 1.64 22.28 6.47
N PHE A 235 2.92 22.25 6.85
CA PHE A 235 3.64 21.00 7.07
C PHE A 235 3.00 20.18 8.20
N PHE A 236 2.70 20.77 9.35
CA PHE A 236 2.06 20.05 10.45
C PHE A 236 0.63 19.62 10.15
N ASP A 237 -0.10 20.36 9.31
CA ASP A 237 -1.42 19.93 8.84
C ASP A 237 -1.36 18.66 7.96
N LYS A 238 -0.24 18.46 7.25
CA LYS A 238 -0.06 17.32 6.33
C LYS A 238 0.80 16.20 6.92
N LEU A 239 1.61 16.45 7.93
CA LEU A 239 2.47 15.46 8.57
C LEU A 239 1.65 14.56 9.50
N VAL A 240 1.68 13.26 9.22
CA VAL A 240 0.97 12.24 9.99
C VAL A 240 1.98 11.26 10.59
N PHE A 241 1.90 11.04 11.89
CA PHE A 241 2.61 9.96 12.56
C PHE A 241 1.65 8.80 12.79
N ALA A 242 1.81 7.72 12.02
CA ALA A 242 1.13 6.45 12.25
C ALA A 242 2.04 5.58 13.12
N VAL A 243 1.77 5.60 14.42
CA VAL A 243 2.62 5.00 15.47
C VAL A 243 1.97 3.75 16.05
N ASN A 244 2.77 2.93 16.74
CA ASN A 244 2.37 1.64 17.29
C ASN A 244 1.68 0.75 16.24
N GLN A 245 2.09 0.88 14.98
CA GLN A 245 1.54 0.10 13.87
C GLN A 245 1.99 -1.35 13.98
N PRO A 246 1.22 -2.31 13.43
CA PRO A 246 1.61 -3.72 13.42
C PRO A 246 3.05 -3.88 12.93
N ASN A 247 3.85 -4.68 13.66
CA ASN A 247 5.23 -4.98 13.29
C ASN A 247 5.31 -5.92 12.09
N GLU A 248 6.52 -6.28 11.66
CA GLU A 248 6.68 -7.13 10.48
C GLU A 248 5.95 -8.48 10.59
N ILE A 249 5.90 -9.09 11.78
CA ILE A 249 5.23 -10.39 11.97
C ILE A 249 3.72 -10.21 11.86
N LYS A 250 3.15 -9.26 12.62
CA LYS A 250 1.71 -8.98 12.62
C LYS A 250 1.20 -8.53 11.24
N LEU A 251 1.99 -7.73 10.50
CA LEU A 251 1.63 -7.35 9.13
C LEU A 251 1.54 -8.56 8.20
N ALA A 252 2.43 -9.55 8.33
CA ALA A 252 2.37 -10.75 7.52
C ALA A 252 1.08 -11.54 7.78
N ASP A 253 0.69 -11.67 9.05
CA ASP A 253 -0.55 -12.34 9.45
C ASP A 253 -1.79 -11.62 8.92
N ILE A 254 -1.82 -10.29 9.00
CA ILE A 254 -2.90 -9.46 8.43
C ILE A 254 -3.01 -9.70 6.92
N ILE A 255 -1.91 -9.55 6.17
CA ILE A 255 -1.90 -9.73 4.71
C ILE A 255 -2.34 -11.16 4.34
N LYS A 256 -1.83 -12.17 5.06
CA LYS A 256 -2.18 -13.57 4.85
C LYS A 256 -3.66 -13.83 5.10
N SER A 257 -4.24 -13.20 6.12
CA SER A 257 -5.68 -13.31 6.41
C SER A 257 -6.52 -12.65 5.32
N GLU A 258 -6.22 -11.39 4.94
CA GLU A 258 -6.98 -10.67 3.92
C GLU A 258 -6.89 -11.34 2.54
N LEU A 259 -5.74 -11.93 2.19
CA LEU A 259 -5.59 -12.73 0.98
C LEU A 259 -6.37 -14.04 1.07
N GLY A 260 -6.34 -14.74 2.21
CA GLY A 260 -7.08 -15.99 2.38
C GLY A 260 -8.57 -15.85 2.06
N GLU A 261 -9.19 -14.76 2.51
CA GLU A 261 -10.59 -14.44 2.22
C GLU A 261 -10.85 -14.22 0.72
N GLN A 262 -9.94 -13.54 0.01
CA GLN A 262 -10.08 -13.31 -1.44
C GLN A 262 -9.90 -14.57 -2.29
N PHE A 263 -9.14 -15.53 -1.77
CA PHE A 263 -8.78 -16.76 -2.46
C PHE A 263 -9.58 -17.96 -1.94
N ASN A 264 -10.76 -17.76 -1.34
CA ASN A 264 -11.65 -18.82 -0.84
C ASN A 264 -10.95 -19.87 0.04
N ASP A 265 -10.05 -19.43 0.93
CA ASP A 265 -9.30 -20.31 1.83
C ASP A 265 -8.44 -21.39 1.14
N ILE A 266 -7.99 -21.16 -0.10
CA ILE A 266 -6.78 -21.83 -0.61
C ILE A 266 -5.65 -21.67 0.43
N ASP A 267 -4.72 -22.62 0.48
CA ASP A 267 -3.53 -22.56 1.34
C ASP A 267 -2.95 -21.14 1.42
N ARG A 268 -3.31 -20.44 2.51
CA ARG A 268 -3.03 -19.03 2.72
C ARG A 268 -1.53 -18.78 2.73
N GLN A 269 -0.75 -19.78 3.14
CA GLN A 269 0.71 -19.72 3.13
C GLN A 269 1.24 -19.64 1.70
N ASN A 270 0.70 -20.47 0.78
CA ASN A 270 1.12 -20.46 -0.62
C ASN A 270 0.74 -19.15 -1.31
N VAL A 271 -0.48 -18.64 -1.07
CA VAL A 271 -0.92 -17.35 -1.64
C VAL A 271 -0.03 -16.21 -1.15
N TYR A 272 0.21 -16.13 0.16
CA TYR A 272 1.10 -15.12 0.74
C TYR A 272 2.54 -15.22 0.19
N ALA A 273 3.10 -16.43 0.12
CA ALA A 273 4.46 -16.64 -0.39
C ALA A 273 4.60 -16.21 -1.86
N ARG A 274 3.62 -16.56 -2.70
CA ARG A 274 3.55 -16.13 -4.10
C ARG A 274 3.40 -14.62 -4.23
N PHE A 275 2.58 -14.01 -3.37
CA PHE A 275 2.46 -12.56 -3.35
C PHE A 275 3.78 -11.87 -3.04
N GLN A 276 4.47 -12.34 -2.00
CA GLN A 276 5.76 -11.79 -1.60
C GLN A 276 6.83 -11.96 -2.70
N GLU A 277 6.89 -13.13 -3.34
CA GLU A 277 7.80 -13.41 -4.46
C GLU A 277 7.61 -12.41 -5.62
N LYS A 278 6.36 -12.27 -6.09
CA LYS A 278 6.04 -11.37 -7.21
C LYS A 278 6.28 -9.90 -6.85
N MET A 279 6.04 -9.50 -5.60
CA MET A 279 6.37 -8.15 -5.12
C MET A 279 7.88 -7.90 -5.11
N LEU A 280 8.67 -8.89 -4.68
CA LEU A 280 10.13 -8.81 -4.73
C LEU A 280 10.65 -8.74 -6.17
N ASP A 281 10.02 -9.44 -7.11
CA ASP A 281 10.40 -9.37 -8.51
C ASP A 281 10.10 -8.00 -9.11
N TRP A 282 8.94 -7.42 -8.81
CA TRP A 282 8.64 -6.03 -9.18
C TRP A 282 9.69 -5.04 -8.65
N LEU A 283 10.12 -5.19 -7.38
CA LEU A 283 11.16 -4.33 -6.80
C LEU A 283 12.52 -4.45 -7.52
N LYS A 284 12.80 -5.56 -8.20
CA LYS A 284 14.04 -5.77 -8.97
C LYS A 284 13.94 -5.22 -10.40
N GLU A 285 12.74 -4.95 -10.91
CA GLU A 285 12.54 -4.51 -12.28
C GLU A 285 13.16 -3.12 -12.51
N LYS A 286 14.10 -3.03 -13.45
CA LYS A 286 14.70 -1.75 -13.82
C LYS A 286 13.73 -0.95 -14.70
N GLY A 287 13.34 0.23 -14.24
CA GLY A 287 12.65 1.24 -15.05
C GLY A 287 11.13 1.34 -14.84
N ARG A 288 10.47 0.41 -14.12
CA ARG A 288 9.09 0.62 -13.66
C ARG A 288 9.10 1.43 -12.35
N ARG A 289 8.65 2.68 -12.40
CA ARG A 289 8.54 3.55 -11.21
C ARG A 289 7.28 3.29 -10.39
N PHE A 290 6.19 2.86 -11.03
CA PHE A 290 4.88 2.70 -10.40
C PHE A 290 4.17 1.42 -10.84
N LEU A 291 3.45 0.79 -9.91
CA LEU A 291 2.37 -0.16 -10.18
C LEU A 291 1.05 0.59 -10.25
N THR A 292 0.35 0.48 -11.37
CA THR A 292 -1.01 1.02 -11.52
C THR A 292 -2.05 0.08 -10.92
N HIS A 293 -3.28 0.56 -10.79
CA HIS A 293 -4.41 -0.30 -10.45
C HIS A 293 -4.59 -1.48 -11.42
N GLU A 294 -4.41 -1.26 -12.72
CA GLU A 294 -4.51 -2.33 -13.70
C GLU A 294 -3.36 -3.35 -13.54
N ASP A 295 -2.13 -2.88 -13.29
CA ASP A 295 -1.01 -3.77 -12.98
C ASP A 295 -1.33 -4.62 -11.74
N GLY A 296 -1.89 -4.01 -10.68
CA GLY A 296 -2.29 -4.72 -9.47
C GLY A 296 -3.38 -5.78 -9.72
N ARG A 297 -4.42 -5.44 -10.50
CA ARG A 297 -5.47 -6.42 -10.88
C ARG A 297 -4.89 -7.57 -11.67
N GLU A 298 -4.09 -7.26 -12.68
CA GLU A 298 -3.44 -8.24 -13.55
C GLU A 298 -2.49 -9.14 -12.76
N PHE A 299 -1.77 -8.56 -11.80
CA PHE A 299 -0.89 -9.26 -10.87
C PHE A 299 -1.67 -10.30 -10.05
N PHE A 300 -2.80 -9.92 -9.42
CA PHE A 300 -3.61 -10.85 -8.64
C PHE A 300 -4.34 -11.88 -9.53
N ARG A 301 -4.76 -11.48 -10.73
CA ARG A 301 -5.35 -12.40 -11.72
C ARG A 301 -4.37 -13.50 -12.11
N LYS A 302 -3.14 -13.15 -12.49
CA LYS A 302 -2.08 -14.11 -12.81
C LYS A 302 -1.73 -15.01 -11.63
N MET A 303 -1.62 -14.44 -10.43
CA MET A 303 -1.38 -15.24 -9.23
C MET A 303 -2.52 -16.25 -9.00
N LYS A 304 -3.78 -15.83 -9.17
CA LYS A 304 -4.95 -16.71 -9.09
C LYS A 304 -4.91 -17.79 -10.16
N GLU A 305 -4.48 -17.51 -11.38
CA GLU A 305 -4.31 -18.51 -12.43
C GLU A 305 -3.16 -19.49 -12.17
N GLU A 306 -2.04 -19.02 -11.61
CA GLU A 306 -0.87 -19.84 -11.28
C GLU A 306 -1.16 -20.80 -10.10
N ILE A 307 -1.85 -20.31 -9.06
CA ILE A 307 -2.23 -21.10 -7.88
C ILE A 307 -3.46 -21.97 -8.19
N LEU A 308 -4.44 -21.37 -8.86
CA LEU A 308 -5.64 -21.95 -9.47
C LEU A 308 -5.38 -23.11 -10.42
N GLY A 309 -4.39 -22.92 -11.29
CA GLY A 309 -4.04 -23.79 -12.41
C GLY A 309 -5.15 -24.73 -12.83
N GLY A 310 -6.21 -24.22 -13.48
CA GLY A 310 -7.41 -24.97 -13.90
C GLY A 310 -7.61 -26.33 -13.22
N PHE A 311 -8.18 -26.33 -12.01
CA PHE A 311 -8.33 -27.56 -11.24
C PHE A 311 -9.34 -28.49 -11.91
N ARG A 312 -8.87 -29.54 -12.60
CA ARG A 312 -9.71 -30.59 -13.19
C ARG A 312 -9.61 -31.88 -12.37
N PHE A 313 -10.66 -32.17 -11.63
CA PHE A 313 -10.73 -33.39 -10.81
C PHE A 313 -11.62 -34.44 -11.49
N GLU A 314 -11.05 -35.61 -11.81
CA GLU A 314 -11.72 -36.77 -12.46
C GLU A 314 -12.46 -36.46 -13.78
N VAL A 315 -12.23 -35.29 -14.38
CA VAL A 315 -12.80 -34.90 -15.66
C VAL A 315 -12.13 -35.72 -16.77
N ARG A 316 -12.93 -36.52 -17.48
CA ARG A 316 -12.48 -37.25 -18.68
C ARG A 316 -12.80 -36.46 -19.94
N ASN A 317 -11.94 -36.58 -20.95
CA ASN A 317 -12.18 -36.00 -22.27
C ASN A 317 -13.45 -36.61 -22.90
N PRO A 318 -14.23 -35.83 -23.66
CA PRO A 318 -15.36 -36.35 -24.40
C PRO A 318 -14.90 -37.30 -25.51
N VAL A 319 -15.83 -38.10 -26.03
CA VAL A 319 -15.58 -38.91 -27.23
C VAL A 319 -15.21 -38.03 -28.44
N GLY A 320 -14.31 -38.54 -29.29
CA GLY A 320 -13.83 -37.80 -30.47
C GLY A 320 -14.91 -37.53 -31.53
N SER A 321 -15.94 -38.37 -31.61
CA SER A 321 -17.03 -38.30 -32.61
C SER A 321 -18.35 -37.80 -32.00
N PHE A 322 -18.34 -36.60 -31.42
CA PHE A 322 -19.55 -35.96 -30.88
C PHE A 322 -20.31 -35.18 -31.96
N THR A 323 -21.56 -35.58 -32.27
CA THR A 323 -22.40 -34.94 -33.31
C THR A 323 -23.86 -34.78 -32.87
N GLY A 324 -24.63 -33.94 -33.58
CA GLY A 324 -26.10 -33.87 -33.46
C GLY A 324 -26.69 -33.24 -32.20
N ARG A 325 -25.86 -32.77 -31.26
CA ARG A 325 -26.30 -32.22 -29.95
C ARG A 325 -26.01 -30.73 -29.75
N THR A 326 -25.88 -29.99 -30.85
CA THR A 326 -25.44 -28.59 -30.82
C THR A 326 -26.45 -27.68 -30.13
N GLU A 327 -27.75 -27.95 -30.31
CA GLU A 327 -28.81 -27.16 -29.70
C GLU A 327 -28.87 -27.38 -28.19
N GLU A 328 -28.76 -28.63 -27.73
CA GLU A 328 -28.75 -28.96 -26.30
C GLU A 328 -27.54 -28.34 -25.58
N LEU A 329 -26.37 -28.29 -26.22
CA LEU A 329 -25.21 -27.56 -25.68
C LEU A 329 -25.48 -26.05 -25.55
N ARG A 330 -26.14 -25.46 -26.55
CA ARG A 330 -26.50 -24.04 -26.56
C ARG A 330 -27.51 -23.73 -25.45
N GLU A 331 -28.50 -24.57 -25.27
CA GLU A 331 -29.48 -24.47 -24.18
C GLU A 331 -28.82 -24.62 -22.81
N LEU A 332 -27.95 -25.62 -22.64
CA LEU A 332 -27.19 -25.82 -21.41
C LEU A 332 -26.34 -24.58 -21.07
N HIS A 333 -25.65 -24.00 -22.05
CA HIS A 333 -24.90 -22.76 -21.84
C HIS A 333 -25.80 -21.60 -21.42
N LYS A 334 -26.95 -21.41 -22.08
CA LYS A 334 -27.91 -20.37 -21.70
C LYS A 334 -28.46 -20.56 -20.29
N LEU A 335 -28.76 -21.79 -19.87
CA LEU A 335 -29.27 -22.08 -18.53
C LEU A 335 -28.24 -21.76 -17.45
N ILE A 336 -26.96 -22.10 -17.69
CA ILE A 336 -25.87 -21.79 -16.76
C ILE A 336 -25.50 -20.29 -16.77
N GLN A 337 -25.68 -19.58 -17.89
CA GLN A 337 -25.31 -18.15 -17.98
C GLN A 337 -26.43 -17.16 -17.58
N LYS A 338 -27.71 -17.57 -17.59
CA LYS A 338 -28.88 -16.67 -17.46
C LYS A 338 -29.01 -15.87 -16.15
N SER A 339 -28.15 -16.07 -15.15
CA SER A 339 -28.30 -15.43 -13.84
C SER A 339 -27.07 -14.67 -13.33
N GLN A 340 -26.13 -14.28 -14.21
CA GLN A 340 -25.01 -13.39 -13.86
C GLN A 340 -25.41 -11.92 -13.59
N GLY A 341 -26.71 -11.57 -13.65
CA GLY A 341 -27.20 -10.19 -13.53
C GLY A 341 -27.53 -9.70 -12.12
N VAL A 342 -27.39 -10.51 -11.07
CA VAL A 342 -27.67 -10.07 -9.68
C VAL A 342 -26.50 -10.46 -8.79
N ALA A 343 -25.85 -9.44 -8.23
CA ALA A 343 -24.70 -9.55 -7.33
C ALA A 343 -25.11 -10.18 -5.99
N THR A 344 -25.21 -11.51 -5.94
CA THR A 344 -25.07 -12.33 -4.73
C THR A 344 -24.86 -13.77 -5.16
N VAL A 345 -23.79 -14.39 -4.65
CA VAL A 345 -23.41 -15.79 -4.89
C VAL A 345 -24.58 -16.72 -4.56
N ILE A 346 -25.27 -17.24 -5.58
CA ILE A 346 -26.22 -18.35 -5.44
C ILE A 346 -25.71 -19.50 -6.30
N SER A 347 -25.50 -20.66 -5.67
CA SER A 347 -25.16 -21.93 -6.31
C SER A 347 -26.25 -22.29 -7.34
N GLN A 348 -25.93 -22.22 -8.63
CA GLN A 348 -26.88 -22.57 -9.68
C GLN A 348 -26.93 -24.09 -9.89
N LEU A 349 -28.12 -24.67 -9.85
CA LEU A 349 -28.35 -26.09 -10.10
C LEU A 349 -28.96 -26.30 -11.48
N VAL A 350 -28.22 -26.94 -12.39
CA VAL A 350 -28.70 -27.35 -13.72
C VAL A 350 -28.65 -28.87 -13.82
N SER A 351 -29.72 -29.48 -14.33
CA SER A 351 -29.84 -30.93 -14.48
C SER A 351 -29.98 -31.33 -15.95
N ILE A 352 -29.31 -32.42 -16.34
CA ILE A 352 -29.42 -33.05 -17.67
C ILE A 352 -30.18 -34.38 -17.49
N CYS A 353 -31.41 -34.46 -17.99
CA CYS A 353 -32.29 -35.64 -17.84
C CYS A 353 -32.48 -36.40 -19.17
N GLY A 354 -32.84 -37.69 -19.10
CA GLY A 354 -33.10 -38.54 -20.27
C GLY A 354 -32.82 -40.03 -20.03
N LEU A 355 -33.15 -40.88 -21.01
CA LEU A 355 -33.00 -42.34 -20.92
C LEU A 355 -31.52 -42.78 -20.71
N GLY A 356 -31.33 -44.01 -20.21
CA GLY A 356 -30.01 -44.65 -20.15
C GLY A 356 -29.37 -44.73 -21.54
N GLY A 357 -28.05 -44.49 -21.63
CA GLY A 357 -27.30 -44.58 -22.89
C GLY A 357 -27.48 -43.41 -23.88
N ILE A 358 -28.38 -42.46 -23.63
CA ILE A 358 -28.69 -41.36 -24.58
C ILE A 358 -27.56 -40.32 -24.76
N GLY A 359 -26.47 -40.42 -23.99
CA GLY A 359 -25.29 -39.55 -24.11
C GLY A 359 -25.22 -38.36 -23.14
N LYS A 360 -26.00 -38.35 -22.04
CA LYS A 360 -26.01 -37.23 -21.05
C LYS A 360 -24.63 -36.90 -20.49
N THR A 361 -23.86 -37.92 -20.13
CA THR A 361 -22.49 -37.78 -19.62
C THR A 361 -21.56 -37.16 -20.66
N GLU A 362 -21.70 -37.56 -21.92
CA GLU A 362 -20.90 -37.00 -23.02
C GLU A 362 -21.29 -35.56 -23.34
N LEU A 363 -22.58 -35.21 -23.23
CA LEU A 363 -23.04 -33.82 -23.34
C LEU A 363 -22.38 -32.92 -22.29
N ALA A 364 -22.32 -33.37 -21.03
CA ALA A 364 -21.65 -32.65 -19.95
C ALA A 364 -20.12 -32.53 -20.18
N ARG A 365 -19.45 -33.60 -20.62
CA ARG A 365 -18.02 -33.57 -20.96
C ARG A 365 -17.72 -32.63 -22.12
N LYS A 366 -18.55 -32.64 -23.17
CA LYS A 366 -18.41 -31.75 -24.32
C LYS A 366 -18.66 -30.29 -23.94
N TYR A 367 -19.60 -30.05 -23.02
CA TYR A 367 -19.81 -28.72 -22.45
C TYR A 367 -18.57 -28.22 -21.73
N ILE A 368 -17.99 -29.04 -20.84
CA ILE A 368 -16.74 -28.72 -20.12
C ILE A 368 -15.62 -28.42 -21.12
N GLU A 369 -15.41 -29.27 -22.13
CA GLU A 369 -14.37 -29.04 -23.15
C GLU A 369 -14.52 -27.68 -23.83
N LYS A 370 -15.75 -27.28 -24.16
CA LYS A 370 -16.02 -26.03 -24.90
C LYS A 370 -16.01 -24.78 -24.02
N HIS A 371 -16.42 -24.90 -22.77
CA HIS A 371 -16.73 -23.76 -21.90
C HIS A 371 -15.93 -23.75 -20.58
N SER A 372 -15.00 -24.68 -20.32
CA SER A 372 -14.26 -24.69 -19.04
C SER A 372 -13.51 -23.39 -18.75
N LYS A 373 -13.06 -22.69 -19.80
CA LYS A 373 -12.40 -21.39 -19.68
C LYS A 373 -13.31 -20.30 -19.13
N ASP A 374 -14.62 -20.41 -19.35
CA ASP A 374 -15.63 -19.49 -18.81
C ASP A 374 -15.75 -19.65 -17.27
N TYR A 375 -15.11 -20.69 -16.70
CA TYR A 375 -15.11 -21.05 -15.27
C TYR A 375 -13.70 -21.19 -14.69
N ASP A 376 -12.73 -20.40 -15.17
CA ASP A 376 -11.31 -20.46 -14.75
C ASP A 376 -10.67 -21.86 -14.87
N ASN A 377 -11.26 -22.75 -15.68
CA ASN A 377 -10.92 -24.17 -15.81
C ASN A 377 -11.06 -24.99 -14.50
N ASN A 378 -11.82 -24.52 -13.52
CA ASN A 378 -12.06 -25.21 -12.25
C ASN A 378 -13.30 -26.11 -12.35
N ILE A 379 -13.08 -27.41 -12.54
CA ILE A 379 -14.14 -28.39 -12.77
C ILE A 379 -13.91 -29.61 -11.87
N ILE A 380 -14.92 -29.91 -11.05
CA ILE A 380 -14.94 -31.11 -10.21
C ILE A 380 -15.97 -32.09 -10.78
N TRP A 381 -15.49 -33.26 -11.22
CA TRP A 381 -16.36 -34.34 -11.67
C TRP A 381 -16.47 -35.41 -10.57
N ILE A 382 -17.65 -35.57 -9.99
CA ILE A 382 -17.91 -36.57 -8.93
C ILE A 382 -18.78 -37.69 -9.48
N ASN A 383 -18.35 -38.94 -9.30
CA ASN A 383 -19.22 -40.08 -9.59
C ASN A 383 -20.16 -40.36 -8.41
N ALA A 384 -21.34 -39.76 -8.47
CA ALA A 384 -22.37 -39.87 -7.44
C ALA A 384 -23.37 -41.03 -7.65
N ALA A 385 -23.01 -42.09 -8.38
CA ALA A 385 -23.91 -43.22 -8.62
C ALA A 385 -24.23 -44.04 -7.36
N THR A 386 -23.28 -44.14 -6.43
CA THR A 386 -23.39 -44.85 -5.14
C THR A 386 -22.60 -44.11 -4.06
N TYR A 387 -22.84 -44.41 -2.79
CA TYR A 387 -22.05 -43.85 -1.69
C TYR A 387 -20.57 -44.25 -1.82
N GLU A 388 -20.31 -45.50 -2.18
CA GLU A 388 -18.96 -46.05 -2.38
C GLU A 388 -18.21 -45.30 -3.49
N THR A 389 -18.86 -45.02 -4.62
CA THR A 389 -18.22 -44.29 -5.73
C THR A 389 -17.89 -42.85 -5.36
N ILE A 390 -18.70 -42.20 -4.51
CA ILE A 390 -18.41 -40.87 -3.97
C ILE A 390 -17.17 -40.93 -3.08
N VAL A 391 -17.16 -41.85 -2.11
CA VAL A 391 -16.03 -42.02 -1.18
C VAL A 391 -14.74 -42.36 -1.93
N GLN A 392 -14.81 -43.21 -2.95
CA GLN A 392 -13.66 -43.54 -3.81
C GLN A 392 -13.16 -42.35 -4.63
N SER A 393 -14.04 -41.45 -5.07
CA SER A 393 -13.59 -40.22 -5.75
C SER A 393 -12.68 -39.39 -4.84
N PHE A 394 -12.99 -39.24 -3.55
CA PHE A 394 -12.23 -38.38 -2.62
C PHE A 394 -11.03 -39.04 -1.91
N ARG A 395 -10.79 -40.34 -2.08
CA ARG A 395 -9.74 -41.10 -1.37
C ARG A 395 -8.52 -41.48 -2.24
N ARG A 396 -8.42 -40.93 -3.44
CA ARG A 396 -7.34 -41.23 -4.39
C ARG A 396 -6.15 -40.29 -4.28
#